data_AF-A0AAX3M0N0-F1
#
_entry.id   AF-A0AAX3M0N0-F1
#
_cell.length_a   1.000
_cell.length_b   1.000
_cell.length_c   1.000
_cell.angle_alpha   90.00
_cell.angle_beta   90.00
_cell.angle_gamma   90.00
#
_symmetry.space_group_name_H-M   'P 1'
#
loop_
_entity.id
_entity.type
_entity.pdbx_description
1 polymer ?
#
loop_
_entity_poly.entity_id
_entity_poly.type
_entity_poly.pdbx_seq_one_letter_code
_entity_poly.pdbx_strand_id
1 'polypeptide(L)'
;MYKRYSVIILSLLMVSLFVIGITPINTIQAASSKLANGTYTLKYDVLKAENNSVSMANDYFEKPAKLYVKNGKMTMQVQLNHSEWTTQFKVKYKGKIVDTKVIQSNSKKDTRIVQFPIADLKNPIVSKIHVTVSSYNYDHDYTIRLALDSKSLKAIKK
;
A
#
# COMPACT_ATOMS: atom_id res chain seq x y z
N MET A 1 84.54 44.42 -8.94
CA MET A 1 83.47 45.09 -9.70
C MET A 1 82.13 44.80 -9.03
N TYR A 2 81.42 45.86 -8.62
CA TYR A 2 79.98 46.05 -8.28
C TYR A 2 79.22 45.02 -7.41
N LYS A 3 78.86 45.38 -6.16
CA LYS A 3 77.56 45.92 -5.65
C LYS A 3 76.66 44.80 -5.05
N ARG A 4 76.34 44.78 -3.75
CA ARG A 4 75.41 45.61 -2.94
C ARG A 4 73.90 45.27 -3.12
N TYR A 5 73.29 44.89 -2.00
CA TYR A 5 71.90 45.10 -1.52
C TYR A 5 70.67 44.47 -2.23
N SER A 6 69.92 43.70 -1.42
CA SER A 6 68.52 43.94 -0.99
C SER A 6 67.40 44.03 -2.05
N VAL A 7 66.46 43.08 -1.99
CA VAL A 7 65.04 43.35 -2.24
C VAL A 7 64.17 42.56 -1.25
N ILE A 8 63.54 43.32 -0.36
CA ILE A 8 62.37 42.96 0.44
C ILE A 8 61.16 43.03 -0.51
N ILE A 9 60.29 42.01 -0.54
CA ILE A 9 58.89 42.19 -0.97
C ILE A 9 57.96 41.69 0.12
N LEU A 10 57.39 42.69 0.78
CA LEU A 10 56.28 42.72 1.71
C LEU A 10 54.97 42.69 0.90
N SER A 11 54.06 41.72 1.12
CA SER A 11 52.61 41.73 0.79
C SER A 11 52.09 40.28 0.79
N LEU A 12 50.90 39.90 1.25
CA LEU A 12 49.76 40.57 1.85
C LEU A 12 48.96 39.48 2.60
N LEU A 13 48.43 39.82 3.76
CA LEU A 13 47.50 39.02 4.54
C LEU A 13 46.17 38.88 3.77
N MET A 14 45.69 37.66 3.48
CA MET A 14 44.27 37.41 3.21
C MET A 14 43.83 36.06 3.76
N VAL A 15 43.21 36.15 4.93
CA VAL A 15 42.46 35.12 5.65
C VAL A 15 41.41 34.49 4.74
N SER A 16 41.36 33.16 4.69
CA SER A 16 40.14 32.45 4.34
C SER A 16 39.99 31.21 5.20
N LEU A 17 39.34 31.42 6.34
CA LEU A 17 38.71 30.37 7.14
C LEU A 17 37.57 29.77 6.29
N PHE A 18 37.80 28.60 5.69
CA PHE A 18 36.70 27.80 5.17
C PHE A 18 36.08 27.02 6.34
N VAL A 19 35.28 27.72 7.15
CA VAL A 19 34.34 27.09 8.08
C VAL A 19 33.19 26.55 7.22
N ILE A 20 33.30 25.27 6.83
CA ILE A 20 32.16 24.56 6.25
C ILE A 20 31.20 24.29 7.41
N GLY A 21 30.25 25.20 7.58
CA GLY A 21 29.11 25.00 8.46
C GLY A 21 28.34 23.76 8.01
N ILE A 22 28.43 22.70 8.78
CA ILE A 22 27.56 21.54 8.66
C ILE A 22 26.19 22.01 9.16
N THR A 23 25.37 22.55 8.26
CA THR A 23 23.96 22.74 8.59
C THR A 23 23.35 21.35 8.82
N PRO A 24 22.58 21.14 9.89
CA PRO A 24 21.79 19.92 9.96
C PRO A 24 20.89 19.93 8.73
N ILE A 25 21.06 18.91 7.90
CA ILE A 25 20.12 18.60 6.83
C ILE A 25 18.79 18.39 7.55
N ASN A 26 17.94 19.41 7.52
CA ASN A 26 16.53 19.24 7.80
C ASN A 26 16.05 18.30 6.70
N THR A 27 16.07 16.99 7.01
CA THR A 27 15.31 16.02 6.25
C THR A 27 13.91 16.61 6.18
N ILE A 28 13.49 17.00 4.98
CA ILE A 28 12.07 17.12 4.67
C ILE A 28 11.57 15.70 4.87
N GLN A 29 11.22 15.40 6.12
CA GLN A 29 10.38 14.28 6.47
C GLN A 29 9.11 14.60 5.72
N ALA A 30 8.98 14.05 4.51
CA ALA A 30 7.70 13.96 3.85
C ALA A 30 6.77 13.39 4.92
N ALA A 31 5.90 14.24 5.45
CA ALA A 31 4.87 13.86 6.37
C ALA A 31 3.86 13.05 5.56
N SER A 32 4.25 11.83 5.19
CA SER A 32 3.32 10.76 4.99
C SER A 32 2.68 10.59 6.35
N SER A 33 1.48 11.12 6.53
CA SER A 33 0.68 10.88 7.73
C SER A 33 0.44 9.37 7.81
N LYS A 34 1.37 8.68 8.46
CA LYS A 34 1.30 7.24 8.63
C LYS A 34 0.11 7.00 9.53
N LEU A 35 -0.88 6.27 9.02
CA LEU A 35 -2.07 5.91 9.79
C LEU A 35 -1.63 5.28 11.10
N ALA A 36 -2.23 5.72 12.21
CA ALA A 36 -1.85 5.23 13.54
C ALA A 36 -2.10 3.72 13.67
N ASN A 37 -1.43 3.10 14.65
CA ASN A 37 -1.70 1.70 14.95
C ASN A 37 -3.15 1.52 15.43
N GLY A 38 -3.83 0.51 14.91
CA GLY A 38 -5.23 0.27 15.26
C GLY A 38 -5.96 -0.63 14.28
N THR A 39 -7.25 -0.82 14.55
CA THR A 39 -8.18 -1.52 13.66
C THR A 39 -9.19 -0.52 13.12
N TYR A 40 -9.48 -0.62 11.84
CA TYR A 40 -10.39 0.28 11.13
C TYR A 40 -11.39 -0.52 10.30
N THR A 41 -12.54 0.07 10.00
CA THR A 41 -13.40 -0.35 8.90
C THR A 41 -13.25 0.59 7.71
N LEU A 42 -13.43 0.06 6.51
CA LEU A 42 -13.25 0.79 5.26
C LEU A 42 -14.23 0.27 4.21
N LYS A 43 -14.99 1.17 3.59
CA LYS A 43 -15.80 0.83 2.42
C LYS A 43 -14.90 0.69 1.19
N TYR A 44 -15.33 -0.17 0.27
CA TYR A 44 -14.64 -0.39 -0.99
C TYR A 44 -15.64 -0.96 -2.01
N ASP A 45 -15.32 -0.73 -3.27
CA ASP A 45 -16.00 -1.35 -4.40
C ASP A 45 -15.04 -2.28 -5.13
N VAL A 46 -15.60 -3.34 -5.72
CA VAL A 46 -14.86 -4.19 -6.66
C VAL A 46 -15.16 -3.70 -8.07
N LEU A 47 -14.13 -3.24 -8.77
CA LEU A 47 -14.22 -2.71 -10.13
C LEU A 47 -13.71 -3.70 -11.16
N LYS A 48 -14.10 -3.49 -12.42
CA LYS A 48 -13.56 -4.21 -13.57
C LYS A 48 -12.07 -3.92 -13.76
N ALA A 49 -11.38 -4.77 -14.52
CA ALA A 49 -9.95 -4.61 -14.79
C ALA A 49 -9.68 -3.34 -15.60
N GLU A 50 -10.45 -3.18 -16.66
CA GLU A 50 -10.20 -2.26 -17.77
C GLU A 50 -10.75 -0.85 -17.54
N ASN A 51 -11.73 -0.68 -16.66
CA ASN A 51 -12.38 0.60 -16.40
C ASN A 51 -12.95 0.67 -14.97
N ASN A 52 -13.38 1.86 -14.57
CA ASN A 52 -13.90 2.14 -13.22
C ASN A 52 -15.38 1.78 -13.00
N SER A 53 -15.98 0.97 -13.88
CA SER A 53 -17.30 0.40 -13.62
C SER A 53 -17.21 -0.68 -12.54
N VAL A 54 -18.28 -0.79 -11.73
CA VAL A 54 -18.44 -1.86 -10.75
C VAL A 54 -18.45 -3.21 -11.47
N SER A 55 -17.72 -4.18 -10.92
CA SER A 55 -17.67 -5.56 -11.40
C SER A 55 -18.84 -6.36 -10.85
N MET A 56 -19.30 -7.38 -11.57
CA MET A 56 -20.24 -8.37 -11.04
C MET A 56 -19.67 -9.07 -9.79
N ALA A 57 -18.33 -9.18 -9.70
CA ALA A 57 -17.67 -9.71 -8.52
C ALA A 57 -17.98 -8.91 -7.24
N ASN A 58 -18.41 -7.65 -7.36
CA ASN A 58 -18.70 -6.80 -6.21
C ASN A 58 -19.70 -7.44 -5.24
N ASP A 59 -20.73 -8.11 -5.74
CA ASP A 59 -21.80 -8.64 -4.88
C ASP A 59 -21.36 -9.85 -4.05
N TYR A 60 -20.21 -10.45 -4.40
CA TYR A 60 -19.62 -11.60 -3.71
C TYR A 60 -18.60 -11.20 -2.63
N PHE A 61 -18.29 -9.91 -2.54
CA PHE A 61 -17.35 -9.34 -1.59
C PHE A 61 -18.11 -8.47 -0.59
N GLU A 62 -18.11 -8.88 0.67
CA GLU A 62 -18.85 -8.22 1.74
C GLU A 62 -18.20 -6.89 2.16
N LYS A 63 -19.04 -5.94 2.57
CA LYS A 63 -18.61 -4.60 3.03
C LYS A 63 -19.10 -4.33 4.47
N PRO A 64 -18.37 -3.51 5.23
CA PRO A 64 -17.05 -2.94 4.93
C PRO A 64 -15.91 -3.95 5.14
N ALA A 65 -14.74 -3.66 4.56
CA ALA A 65 -13.51 -4.37 4.89
C ALA A 65 -13.02 -3.97 6.30
N LYS A 66 -12.18 -4.83 6.90
CA LYS A 66 -11.41 -4.51 8.11
C LYS A 66 -9.95 -4.24 7.74
N LEU A 67 -9.37 -3.19 8.29
CA LEU A 67 -7.98 -2.82 8.10
C LEU A 67 -7.26 -2.84 9.44
N TYR A 68 -6.10 -3.49 9.47
CA TYR A 68 -5.22 -3.58 10.64
C TYR A 68 -3.93 -2.84 10.34
N VAL A 69 -3.57 -1.93 11.23
CA VAL A 69 -2.34 -1.12 11.11
C VAL A 69 -1.45 -1.41 12.30
N LYS A 70 -0.23 -1.86 12.03
CA LYS A 70 0.78 -2.12 13.06
C LYS A 70 2.16 -1.70 12.56
N ASN A 71 2.78 -0.76 13.26
CA ASN A 71 4.07 -0.14 12.92
C ASN A 71 4.07 0.40 11.48
N GLY A 72 2.90 0.87 11.03
CA GLY A 72 2.60 1.31 9.68
C GLY A 72 2.71 0.26 8.58
N LYS A 73 2.66 -1.04 8.93
CA LYS A 73 2.27 -2.11 8.01
C LYS A 73 0.75 -2.23 8.03
N MET A 74 0.15 -2.29 6.84
CA MET A 74 -1.29 -2.38 6.66
C MET A 74 -1.67 -3.77 6.15
N THR A 75 -2.66 -4.38 6.80
CA THR A 75 -3.20 -5.68 6.44
C THR A 75 -4.71 -5.57 6.35
N MET A 76 -5.28 -5.95 5.22
CA MET A 76 -6.72 -5.88 5.00
C MET A 76 -7.34 -7.27 5.13
N GLN A 77 -8.54 -7.32 5.69
CA GLN A 77 -9.40 -8.48 5.72
C GLN A 77 -10.71 -8.17 5.00
N VAL A 78 -11.10 -9.08 4.10
CA VAL A 78 -12.36 -9.04 3.38
C VAL A 78 -13.07 -10.37 3.53
N GLN A 79 -14.39 -10.32 3.66
CA GLN A 79 -15.22 -11.52 3.68
C GLN A 79 -15.79 -11.75 2.28
N LEU A 80 -15.73 -12.98 1.81
CA LEU A 80 -16.37 -13.43 0.59
C LEU A 80 -17.60 -14.26 0.98
N ASN A 81 -18.70 -14.04 0.26
CA ASN A 81 -19.85 -14.96 0.23
C ASN A 81 -19.74 -15.87 -1.01
N HIS A 82 -20.58 -16.90 -1.06
CA HIS A 82 -20.48 -17.97 -2.06
C HIS A 82 -19.02 -18.44 -2.21
N SER A 83 -18.40 -18.71 -1.06
CA SER A 83 -16.96 -18.90 -0.95
C SER A 83 -16.48 -20.01 -1.89
N GLU A 84 -17.24 -21.09 -2.04
CA GLU A 84 -16.90 -22.19 -2.93
C GLU A 84 -16.66 -21.77 -4.40
N TRP A 85 -17.31 -20.70 -4.87
CA TRP A 85 -17.20 -20.27 -6.26
C TRP A 85 -15.87 -19.61 -6.58
N THR A 86 -15.31 -18.83 -5.65
CA THR A 86 -14.00 -18.20 -5.85
C THR A 86 -12.91 -19.15 -5.33
N THR A 87 -12.34 -19.96 -6.22
CA THR A 87 -11.37 -21.00 -5.87
C THR A 87 -9.95 -20.46 -5.71
N GLN A 88 -9.61 -19.34 -6.35
CA GLN A 88 -8.36 -18.62 -6.13
C GLN A 88 -8.59 -17.13 -5.93
N PHE A 89 -7.81 -16.52 -5.02
CA PHE A 89 -7.79 -15.07 -4.85
C PHE A 89 -6.38 -14.61 -4.46
N LYS A 90 -5.80 -13.81 -5.36
CA LYS A 90 -4.46 -13.22 -5.24
C LYS A 90 -4.53 -11.71 -5.41
N VAL A 91 -3.61 -10.99 -4.79
CA VAL A 91 -3.54 -9.53 -4.84
C VAL A 91 -2.17 -9.07 -5.31
N LYS A 92 -2.11 -7.94 -5.99
CA LYS A 92 -0.85 -7.27 -6.32
C LYS A 92 -0.37 -6.47 -5.10
N TYR A 93 0.77 -6.86 -4.55
CA TYR A 93 1.42 -6.17 -3.45
C TYR A 93 2.87 -5.84 -3.83
N LYS A 94 3.23 -4.55 -3.82
CA LYS A 94 4.58 -4.06 -4.15
C LYS A 94 5.14 -4.63 -5.46
N GLY A 95 4.31 -4.63 -6.50
CA GLY A 95 4.69 -5.10 -7.83
C GLY A 95 4.57 -6.61 -8.04
N LYS A 96 4.39 -7.42 -7.00
CA LYS A 96 4.28 -8.89 -7.08
C LYS A 96 2.85 -9.35 -6.84
N ILE A 97 2.44 -10.44 -7.50
CA ILE A 97 1.19 -11.13 -7.18
C ILE A 97 1.45 -12.06 -5.98
N VAL A 98 0.63 -11.95 -4.94
CA VAL A 98 0.72 -12.75 -3.72
C VAL A 98 -0.63 -13.39 -3.41
N ASP A 99 -0.62 -14.63 -2.94
CA ASP A 99 -1.84 -15.32 -2.50
C ASP A 99 -2.40 -14.68 -1.23
N THR A 100 -3.73 -14.62 -1.15
CA THR A 100 -4.41 -14.21 0.09
C THR A 100 -4.42 -15.36 1.10
N LYS A 101 -4.42 -15.04 2.39
CA LYS A 101 -4.49 -16.04 3.47
C LYS A 101 -5.91 -16.17 3.97
N VAL A 102 -6.50 -17.37 3.92
CA VAL A 102 -7.76 -17.66 4.62
C VAL A 102 -7.50 -17.67 6.13
N ILE A 103 -8.27 -16.89 6.90
CA ILE A 103 -8.14 -16.80 8.36
C ILE A 103 -9.37 -17.35 9.09
N GLN A 104 -10.50 -17.43 8.41
CA GLN A 104 -11.75 -17.97 8.95
C GLN A 104 -12.62 -18.46 7.79
N SER A 105 -13.32 -19.57 7.99
CA SER A 105 -14.30 -20.11 7.05
C SER A 105 -15.57 -20.52 7.79
N ASN A 106 -16.71 -20.44 7.11
CA ASN A 106 -18.00 -20.88 7.60
C ASN A 106 -18.74 -21.64 6.49
N SER A 107 -18.64 -22.96 6.50
CA SER A 107 -19.27 -23.83 5.50
C SER A 107 -20.80 -23.77 5.53
N LYS A 108 -21.42 -23.53 6.71
CA LYS A 108 -22.89 -23.45 6.80
C LYS A 108 -23.47 -22.23 6.09
N LYS A 109 -22.71 -21.14 6.03
CA LYS A 109 -23.12 -19.90 5.34
C LYS A 109 -22.43 -19.71 3.99
N ASP A 110 -21.59 -20.67 3.60
CA ASP A 110 -20.67 -20.56 2.48
C ASP A 110 -19.92 -19.21 2.42
N THR A 111 -19.26 -18.86 3.53
CA THR A 111 -18.45 -17.63 3.61
C THR A 111 -17.03 -17.91 4.08
N ARG A 112 -16.10 -17.04 3.70
CA ARG A 112 -14.73 -17.03 4.24
C ARG A 112 -14.21 -15.62 4.44
N ILE A 113 -13.30 -15.45 5.38
CA ILE A 113 -12.53 -14.22 5.56
C ILE A 113 -11.10 -14.50 5.10
N VAL A 114 -10.62 -13.67 4.19
CA VAL A 114 -9.25 -13.69 3.72
C VAL A 114 -8.50 -12.45 4.19
N GLN A 115 -7.19 -12.58 4.31
CA GLN A 115 -6.29 -11.55 4.80
C GLN A 115 -5.11 -11.38 3.84
N PHE A 116 -4.73 -10.14 3.56
CA PHE A 116 -3.59 -9.83 2.71
C PHE A 116 -2.97 -8.45 2.99
N PRO A 117 -1.69 -8.24 2.67
CA PRO A 117 -1.04 -6.96 2.86
C PRO A 117 -1.46 -5.94 1.78
N ILE A 118 -1.52 -4.66 2.15
CA ILE A 118 -1.78 -3.56 1.20
C ILE A 118 -0.69 -2.51 1.31
N ALA A 119 -0.36 -1.86 0.19
CA ALA A 119 0.73 -0.88 0.12
C ALA A 119 0.27 0.53 0.53
N ASP A 120 -0.91 0.92 0.07
CA ASP A 120 -1.51 2.22 0.30
C ASP A 120 -3.05 2.13 0.26
N LEU A 121 -3.73 3.22 0.59
CA LEU A 121 -5.20 3.35 0.57
C LEU A 121 -5.71 4.20 -0.61
N LYS A 122 -4.82 4.63 -1.51
CA LYS A 122 -5.11 5.60 -2.56
C LYS A 122 -5.41 4.91 -3.89
N ASN A 123 -4.62 3.89 -4.21
CA ASN A 123 -4.70 3.19 -5.48
C ASN A 123 -5.58 1.93 -5.34
N PRO A 124 -6.39 1.62 -6.36
CA PRO A 124 -7.10 0.34 -6.39
C PRO A 124 -6.14 -0.85 -6.34
N ILE A 125 -6.49 -1.85 -5.53
CA ILE A 125 -5.69 -3.07 -5.39
C ILE A 125 -6.05 -4.00 -6.53
N VAL A 126 -5.14 -4.14 -7.50
CA VAL A 126 -5.27 -5.12 -8.59
C VAL A 126 -5.24 -6.52 -8.00
N SER A 127 -6.20 -7.34 -8.40
CA SER A 127 -6.37 -8.69 -7.89
C SER A 127 -6.70 -9.66 -9.01
N LYS A 128 -6.25 -10.90 -8.84
CA LYS A 128 -6.59 -12.01 -9.73
C LYS A 128 -7.46 -12.99 -8.97
N ILE A 129 -8.59 -13.36 -9.56
CA ILE A 129 -9.48 -14.38 -9.05
C ILE A 129 -9.68 -15.46 -10.09
N HIS A 130 -9.87 -16.69 -9.61
CA HIS A 130 -10.34 -17.80 -10.42
C HIS A 130 -11.71 -18.19 -9.88
N VAL A 131 -12.70 -18.27 -10.77
CA VAL A 131 -14.09 -18.54 -10.41
C VAL A 131 -14.55 -19.81 -11.11
N THR A 132 -15.01 -20.77 -10.31
CA THR A 132 -15.48 -22.07 -10.79
C THR A 132 -16.88 -22.34 -10.23
N VAL A 133 -17.84 -22.63 -11.09
CA VAL A 133 -19.20 -23.01 -10.70
C VAL A 133 -19.63 -24.24 -11.50
N SER A 134 -19.40 -25.42 -10.94
CA SER A 134 -19.55 -26.71 -11.65
C SER A 134 -20.96 -26.93 -12.20
N SER A 135 -22.00 -26.47 -11.51
CA SER A 135 -23.40 -26.59 -11.94
C SER A 135 -23.71 -25.83 -13.24
N TYR A 136 -22.90 -24.85 -13.59
CA TYR A 136 -23.05 -24.04 -14.80
C TYR A 136 -21.92 -24.26 -15.81
N ASN A 137 -21.03 -25.25 -15.57
CA ASN A 137 -19.81 -25.45 -16.34
C ASN A 137 -19.02 -24.14 -16.55
N TYR A 138 -18.94 -23.34 -15.48
CA TYR A 138 -18.30 -22.04 -15.49
C TYR A 138 -16.92 -22.13 -14.87
N ASP A 139 -15.89 -21.72 -15.60
CA ASP A 139 -14.50 -21.77 -15.13
C ASP A 139 -13.69 -20.66 -15.82
N HIS A 140 -13.40 -19.59 -15.08
CA HIS A 140 -12.78 -18.40 -15.65
C HIS A 140 -11.86 -17.66 -14.68
N ASP A 141 -10.77 -17.14 -15.24
CA ASP A 141 -9.89 -16.19 -14.59
C ASP A 141 -10.32 -14.75 -14.84
N TYR A 142 -10.34 -13.94 -13.78
CA TYR A 142 -10.59 -12.51 -13.87
C TYR A 142 -9.51 -11.69 -13.19
N THR A 143 -9.25 -10.53 -13.77
CA THR A 143 -8.62 -9.43 -13.04
C THR A 143 -9.72 -8.50 -12.53
N ILE A 144 -9.66 -8.16 -11.26
CA ILE A 144 -10.54 -7.19 -10.60
C ILE A 144 -9.70 -6.14 -9.88
N ARG A 145 -10.31 -5.03 -9.47
CA ARG A 145 -9.63 -3.98 -8.69
C ARG A 145 -10.45 -3.62 -7.47
N LEU A 146 -9.88 -3.74 -6.27
CA LEU A 146 -10.54 -3.28 -5.05
C LEU A 146 -10.25 -1.79 -4.88
N ALA A 147 -11.23 -0.95 -5.19
CA ALA A 147 -11.15 0.49 -5.03
C ALA A 147 -11.57 0.88 -3.61
N LEU A 148 -10.59 1.33 -2.83
CA LEU A 148 -10.78 1.67 -1.43
C LEU A 148 -11.29 3.10 -1.27
N ASP A 149 -12.33 3.30 -0.46
CA ASP A 149 -12.79 4.64 -0.09
C ASP A 149 -12.09 5.12 1.19
N SER A 150 -10.88 5.68 1.04
CA SER A 150 -10.09 6.20 2.16
C SER A 150 -10.83 7.22 3.05
N LYS A 151 -11.85 7.92 2.54
CA LYS A 151 -12.65 8.88 3.31
C LYS A 151 -13.65 8.18 4.25
N SER A 152 -14.00 6.92 3.96
CA SER A 152 -14.88 6.10 4.80
C SER A 152 -14.17 5.43 5.98
N LEU A 153 -12.86 5.64 6.13
CA LEU A 153 -12.07 5.01 7.16
C LEU A 153 -12.57 5.38 8.57
N LYS A 154 -12.98 4.37 9.35
CA LYS A 154 -13.48 4.54 10.72
C LYS A 154 -12.71 3.66 11.68
N ALA A 155 -12.12 4.24 12.73
CA ALA A 155 -11.45 3.48 13.77
C ALA A 155 -12.46 2.67 14.58
N ILE A 156 -12.18 1.38 14.81
CA ILE A 156 -12.92 0.54 15.75
C ILE A 156 -12.27 0.73 17.11
N LYS A 157 -12.91 1.49 17.99
CA LYS A 157 -12.48 1.57 19.39
C LYS A 157 -12.80 0.24 20.07
N LYS A 158 -11.81 -0.33 20.75
CA LYS A 158 -12.03 -1.44 21.68
C LYS A 158 -12.64 -0.91 22.97
#